data_AF-A0A225WT26-F1
#
_entry.id   AF-A0A225WT26-F1
#
_cell.length_a   1.000
_cell.length_b   1.000
_cell.length_c   1.000
_cell.angle_alpha   90.00
_cell.angle_beta   90.00
_cell.angle_gamma   90.00
#
_symmetry.space_group_name_H-M   'P 1'
#
loop_
_entity.id
_entity.type
_entity.pdbx_description
1 polymer ?
#
loop_
_entity_poly.entity_id
_entity_poly.type
_entity_poly.pdbx_seq_one_letter_code
_entity_poly.pdbx_strand_id
1 'polypeptide(L)'
;MQARRETHREKETFLEHLHGRSDVERKCLYAEHRAYLGGERATDTDFGPLHDQAAATSIRVRTPIQLEDLCKPPMGKDAAYVAASKRLGKRVMALLLKRRRQERRR
;
A
#
# COMPACT_ATOMS: atom_id res chain seq x y z
N MET A 1 6.29 -16.33 25.57
CA MET A 1 6.97 -16.25 24.25
C MET A 1 6.83 -14.81 23.75
N GLN A 2 7.85 -14.21 23.14
CA GLN A 2 7.75 -12.82 22.67
C GLN A 2 6.97 -12.75 21.36
N ALA A 3 6.06 -11.79 21.24
CA ALA A 3 5.34 -11.53 20.00
C ALA A 3 6.32 -11.10 18.90
N ARG A 4 6.35 -11.85 17.79
CA ARG A 4 7.16 -11.53 16.60
C ARG A 4 6.49 -10.38 15.84
N ARG A 5 7.27 -9.40 15.41
CA ARG A 5 6.80 -8.35 14.50
C ARG A 5 7.05 -8.78 13.06
N GLU A 6 5.98 -8.84 12.27
CA GLU A 6 6.08 -9.03 10.82
C GLU A 6 6.75 -7.82 10.16
N THR A 7 7.67 -8.07 9.24
CA THR A 7 8.15 -7.02 8.33
C THR A 7 7.18 -6.85 7.16
N HIS A 8 7.24 -5.68 6.51
CA HIS A 8 6.40 -5.42 5.34
C HIS A 8 6.58 -6.46 4.22
N ARG A 9 7.83 -6.87 3.98
CA ARG A 9 8.17 -7.86 2.95
C ARG A 9 7.58 -9.23 3.29
N GLU A 10 7.67 -9.65 4.55
CA GLU A 10 7.10 -10.92 5.01
C GLU A 10 5.58 -10.95 4.83
N LYS A 11 4.92 -9.84 5.16
CA LYS A 11 3.48 -9.68 4.94
C LYS A 11 3.11 -9.77 3.46
N GLU A 12 3.82 -9.07 2.57
CA GLU A 12 3.59 -9.16 1.13
C GLU A 12 3.77 -10.60 0.64
N THR A 13 4.85 -11.28 1.03
CA THR A 13 5.05 -12.68 0.66
C THR A 13 3.94 -13.58 1.18
N PHE A 14 3.47 -13.40 2.41
CA PHE A 14 2.35 -14.16 2.96
C PHE A 14 1.07 -13.98 2.13
N LEU A 15 0.77 -12.74 1.72
CA LEU A 15 -0.39 -12.43 0.87
C LEU A 15 -0.28 -13.04 -0.53
N GLU A 16 0.92 -13.08 -1.11
CA GLU A 16 1.17 -13.73 -2.40
C GLU A 16 0.88 -15.24 -2.34
N HIS A 17 1.30 -15.92 -1.27
CA HIS A 17 1.03 -17.36 -1.10
C HIS A 17 -0.45 -17.68 -0.85
N LEU A 18 -1.22 -16.72 -0.34
CA LEU A 18 -2.68 -16.86 -0.19
C LEU A 18 -3.43 -16.66 -1.51
N HIS A 19 -2.79 -16.12 -2.54
CA HIS A 19 -3.42 -15.87 -3.82
C HIS A 19 -3.72 -17.21 -4.52
N GLY A 20 -4.98 -17.44 -4.90
CA GLY A 20 -5.42 -18.70 -5.50
C GLY A 20 -5.88 -19.78 -4.50
N ARG A 21 -5.88 -19.51 -3.19
CA ARG A 21 -6.46 -20.40 -2.16
C ARG A 21 -7.94 -20.08 -1.91
N SER A 22 -8.70 -21.09 -1.48
CA SER A 22 -10.11 -20.91 -1.13
C SER A 22 -10.28 -20.04 0.12
N ASP A 23 -11.45 -19.40 0.27
CA ASP A 23 -11.70 -18.52 1.41
C ASP A 23 -11.64 -19.24 2.77
N VAL A 24 -11.96 -20.53 2.80
CA VAL A 24 -11.88 -21.35 4.01
C VAL A 24 -10.42 -21.61 4.37
N GLU A 25 -9.61 -22.03 3.40
CA GLU A 25 -8.17 -22.23 3.60
C GLU A 25 -7.48 -20.94 4.01
N ARG A 26 -7.79 -19.83 3.35
CA ARG A 26 -7.22 -18.51 3.69
C ARG A 26 -7.49 -18.16 5.15
N LYS A 27 -8.71 -18.39 5.65
CA LYS A 27 -9.06 -18.12 7.06
C LYS A 27 -8.24 -18.98 8.02
N CYS A 28 -8.07 -20.27 7.74
CA CYS A 28 -7.23 -21.15 8.55
C CYS A 28 -5.76 -20.68 8.53
N LEU A 29 -5.22 -20.40 7.35
CA LEU A 29 -3.84 -19.93 7.18
C LEU A 29 -3.59 -18.60 7.92
N TYR A 30 -4.54 -17.65 7.87
CA TYR A 30 -4.44 -16.41 8.64
C TYR A 30 -4.45 -16.63 10.15
N ALA A 31 -5.32 -17.52 10.64
CA ALA A 31 -5.40 -17.81 12.07
C ALA A 31 -4.08 -18.40 12.58
N GLU A 32 -3.52 -19.32 11.82
CA GLU A 32 -2.23 -19.95 12.10
C GLU A 32 -1.06 -18.95 12.06
N HIS A 33 -1.00 -18.08 11.04
CA HIS A 33 0.02 -17.04 10.93
C HIS A 33 -0.06 -16.05 12.11
N ARG A 34 -1.28 -15.68 12.54
CA ARG A 34 -1.47 -14.82 13.71
C ARG A 34 -1.03 -15.51 15.00
N ALA A 35 -1.30 -16.80 15.17
CA ALA A 35 -0.83 -17.57 16.32
C ALA A 35 0.71 -17.63 16.36
N TYR A 36 1.35 -17.75 15.20
CA TYR A 36 2.80 -17.69 15.08
C TYR A 36 3.37 -16.31 15.44
N LEU A 37 2.80 -15.22 14.91
CA LEU A 37 3.20 -13.85 15.29
C LEU A 37 2.95 -13.55 16.77
N GLY A 38 1.87 -14.11 17.34
CA GLY A 38 1.57 -14.04 18.77
C GLY A 38 2.54 -14.84 19.66
N GLY A 39 3.37 -15.70 19.08
CA GLY A 39 4.25 -16.61 19.81
C GLY A 39 3.51 -17.78 20.46
N GLU A 40 2.28 -18.07 20.03
CA GLU A 40 1.51 -19.27 20.45
C GLU A 40 1.95 -20.52 19.67
N ARG A 41 2.48 -20.33 18.46
CA ARG A 41 3.10 -21.39 17.64
C ARG A 41 4.58 -21.10 17.41
N ALA A 42 5.40 -22.15 17.42
CA ALA A 42 6.84 -22.07 17.20
C ALA A 42 7.22 -21.91 15.72
N THR A 43 6.40 -22.47 14.81
CA THR A 43 6.60 -22.44 13.36
C THR A 43 5.48 -21.66 12.69
N ASP A 44 5.83 -20.94 11.63
CA ASP A 44 4.85 -20.27 10.78
C ASP A 44 4.01 -21.30 10.02
N THR A 45 2.93 -20.82 9.43
CA THR A 45 1.98 -21.52 8.59
C THR A 45 2.67 -22.29 7.47
N ASP A 46 2.33 -23.57 7.31
CA ASP A 46 2.75 -24.38 6.17
C ASP A 46 1.69 -24.29 5.08
N PHE A 47 2.09 -23.82 3.90
CA PHE A 47 1.21 -23.71 2.73
C PHE A 47 1.08 -25.04 1.96
N GLY A 48 1.88 -26.06 2.34
CA GLY A 48 1.98 -27.34 1.65
C GLY A 48 2.56 -27.21 0.23
N PRO A 49 2.73 -28.33 -0.49
CA PRO A 49 3.03 -28.26 -1.91
C PRO A 49 1.93 -27.46 -2.60
N LEU A 50 2.31 -26.50 -3.46
CA LEU A 50 1.36 -25.88 -4.38
C LEU A 50 0.74 -27.03 -5.17
N HIS A 51 -0.51 -27.38 -4.83
CA HIS A 51 -1.28 -28.19 -5.74
C HIS A 51 -1.53 -27.27 -6.93
N ASP A 52 -0.90 -27.58 -8.06
CA ASP A 52 -0.97 -26.86 -9.33
C ASP A 52 -2.42 -26.79 -9.82
N GLN A 53 -3.26 -25.99 -9.18
CA GLN A 53 -4.49 -25.49 -9.76
C GLN A 53 -4.17 -24.10 -10.31
N ALA A 54 -3.75 -24.16 -11.57
CA ALA A 54 -3.82 -23.12 -12.57
C ALA A 54 -4.69 -21.91 -12.18
N ALA A 55 -4.04 -20.87 -11.66
CA ALA A 55 -4.49 -19.51 -11.86
C ALA A 55 -3.25 -18.66 -12.08
N ALA A 56 -2.83 -18.62 -13.34
CA ALA A 56 -1.97 -17.60 -13.90
C ALA A 56 -2.50 -16.21 -13.48
N THR A 57 -2.07 -15.74 -12.32
CA THR A 57 -2.18 -14.34 -11.97
C THR A 57 -0.81 -13.79 -12.26
N SER A 58 -0.72 -13.13 -13.42
CA SER A 58 0.42 -12.33 -13.86
C SER A 58 1.22 -11.85 -12.66
N ILE A 59 2.44 -12.37 -12.53
CA ILE A 59 3.49 -11.73 -11.75
C ILE A 59 3.45 -10.28 -12.23
N ARG A 60 2.88 -9.36 -11.43
CA ARG A 60 3.16 -7.94 -11.61
C ARG A 60 4.61 -7.80 -11.19
N VAL A 61 5.49 -8.14 -12.13
CA VAL A 61 6.85 -7.61 -12.14
C VAL A 61 6.62 -6.13 -11.99
N ARG A 62 6.93 -5.57 -10.82
CA ARG A 62 7.09 -4.13 -10.69
C ARG A 62 8.25 -3.81 -11.62
N THR A 63 7.94 -3.52 -12.88
CA THR A 63 8.92 -2.96 -13.79
C THR A 63 9.50 -1.75 -13.06
N PRO A 64 10.83 -1.60 -13.00
CA PRO A 64 11.39 -0.36 -12.53
C PRO A 64 10.74 0.74 -13.38
N ILE A 65 10.21 1.78 -12.70
CA ILE A 65 9.59 2.92 -13.36
C ILE A 65 10.57 3.37 -14.43
N GLN A 66 10.21 3.14 -15.70
CA GLN A 66 10.99 3.63 -16.82
C GLN A 66 10.99 5.15 -16.64
N LEU A 67 12.18 5.74 -16.50
CA LEU A 67 12.38 7.17 -16.24
C LEU A 67 11.63 8.05 -17.27
N GLU A 68 11.30 7.47 -18.41
CA GLU A 68 10.53 7.98 -19.54
C GLU A 68 9.07 8.36 -19.20
N ASP A 69 8.42 7.67 -18.25
CA ASP A 69 7.02 7.94 -17.87
C ASP A 69 6.87 9.10 -16.88
N LEU A 70 7.98 9.62 -16.32
CA LEU A 70 7.97 10.82 -15.48
C LEU A 70 7.89 12.12 -16.30
N CYS A 71 8.08 12.04 -17.62
CA CYS A 71 8.17 13.22 -18.49
C CYS A 71 6.81 13.64 -19.09
N LYS A 72 5.76 12.84 -18.90
CA LYS A 72 4.43 13.18 -19.39
C LYS A 72 3.71 14.04 -18.35
N PRO A 73 3.19 15.23 -18.72
CA PRO A 73 2.39 16.02 -17.79
C PRO A 73 1.20 15.17 -17.30
N PRO A 74 0.77 15.33 -16.03
CA PRO A 74 -0.37 14.58 -15.52
C PRO A 74 -1.59 14.91 -16.39
N MET A 75 -2.27 13.88 -16.90
CA MET A 75 -3.43 14.01 -17.77
C MET A 75 -4.71 13.58 -17.02
N GLY A 76 -5.87 14.02 -17.53
CA GLY A 76 -7.17 13.60 -17.02
C GLY A 76 -7.38 13.91 -15.54
N LYS A 77 -7.76 12.89 -14.76
CA LYS A 77 -8.12 13.04 -13.34
C LYS A 77 -6.94 13.52 -12.49
N ASP A 78 -5.73 13.07 -12.81
CA ASP A 78 -4.52 13.45 -12.07
C ASP A 78 -4.18 14.93 -12.31
N ALA A 79 -4.36 15.41 -13.54
CA ALA A 79 -4.22 16.82 -13.89
C ALA A 79 -5.20 17.69 -13.07
N ALA A 80 -6.47 17.26 -13.03
CA ALA A 80 -7.53 17.95 -12.31
C ALA A 80 -7.24 18.01 -10.80
N TYR A 81 -6.75 16.92 -10.22
CA TYR A 81 -6.38 16.85 -8.81
C TYR A 81 -5.21 17.78 -8.46
N VAL A 82 -4.14 17.75 -9.27
CA VAL A 82 -2.97 18.63 -9.08
C VAL A 82 -3.36 20.09 -9.22
N ALA A 83 -4.23 20.43 -10.19
CA ALA A 83 -4.73 21.79 -10.37
C ALA A 83 -5.58 22.27 -9.18
N ALA A 84 -6.48 21.42 -8.67
CA ALA A 84 -7.30 21.73 -7.51
C ALA A 84 -6.45 21.97 -6.25
N SER A 85 -5.47 21.10 -6.01
CA SER A 85 -4.51 21.22 -4.91
C SER A 85 -3.73 22.54 -4.97
N LYS A 86 -3.24 22.92 -6.15
CA LYS A 86 -2.56 24.20 -6.38
C LYS A 86 -3.48 25.41 -6.12
N ARG A 87 -4.76 25.33 -6.50
CA ARG A 87 -5.74 26.41 -6.25
C ARG A 87 -5.99 26.59 -4.76
N LEU A 88 -6.10 25.51 -3.99
CA LEU A 88 -6.27 25.59 -2.54
C LEU A 88 -5.06 26.26 -1.87
N GLY A 89 -3.84 25.85 -2.24
CA GLY A 89 -2.61 26.47 -1.74
C GLY A 89 -2.55 27.98 -2.02
N LYS A 90 -2.90 28.41 -3.24
CA LYS A 90 -2.98 29.85 -3.59
C LYS A 90 -4.01 30.59 -2.73
N ARG A 91 -5.16 29.99 -2.44
CA ARG A 91 -6.20 30.60 -1.59
C ARG A 91 -5.72 30.77 -0.15
N VAL A 92 -5.06 29.76 0.40
CA VAL A 92 -4.49 29.81 1.76
C VAL A 92 -3.43 30.93 1.83
N MET A 93 -2.51 30.98 0.86
CA MET A 93 -1.48 32.01 0.81
C MET A 93 -2.05 33.42 0.64
N ALA A 94 -3.10 33.58 -0.16
CA ALA A 94 -3.79 34.86 -0.31
C ALA A 94 -4.44 35.33 1.00
N LEU A 95 -5.03 34.41 1.78
CA LEU A 95 -5.60 34.75 3.09
C LEU A 95 -4.51 35.14 4.09
N LEU A 96 -3.40 34.41 4.13
CA LEU A 96 -2.25 34.75 4.98
C LEU A 96 -1.68 36.13 4.62
N LEU A 97 -1.56 36.44 3.33
CA LEU A 97 -1.08 37.73 2.87
C LEU A 97 -2.05 38.87 3.22
N LYS A 98 -3.36 38.64 3.07
CA LYS A 98 -4.40 39.60 3.48
C LYS A 98 -4.34 39.89 4.97
N ARG A 99 -4.19 38.85 5.80
CA ARG A 99 -4.05 38.97 7.24
C ARG A 99 -2.79 39.78 7.61
N ARG A 100 -1.65 39.44 7.03
CA ARG A 100 -0.39 40.18 7.23
C ARG A 100 -0.50 41.66 6.84
N ARG A 101 -1.24 41.96 5.77
CA ARG A 101 -1.48 43.35 5.34
C ARG A 101 -2.39 44.12 6.30
N GLN A 102 -3.37 43.44 6.91
CA GLN A 102 -4.23 44.04 7.94
C GLN A 102 -3.45 44.33 9.22
N GLU A 103 -2.58 43.42 9.65
CA GLU A 103 -1.71 43.60 10.82
C GLU A 103 -0.77 44.79 10.66
N ARG A 104 -0.24 45.04 9.45
CA ARG A 104 0.61 46.21 9.16
C ARG A 104 -0.13 47.54 9.06
N ARG A 105 -1.46 47.52 9.00
CA ARG A 105 -2.31 48.72 8.88
C ARG A 105 -2.92 49.15 10.22
N ARG A 106 -2.71 48.35 11.28
CA ARG A 106 -3.01 48.69 12.67
C ARG A 106 -1.75 49.27 13.30
#